data_AF-A0A0J9YCS1-F1
#
_entry.id   AF-A0A0J9YCS1-F1
#
_cell.length_a   1.000
_cell.length_b   1.000
_cell.length_c   1.000
_cell.angle_alpha   90.00
_cell.angle_beta   90.00
_cell.angle_gamma   90.00
#
_symmetry.space_group_name_H-M   'P 1'
#
loop_
_entity.id
_entity.type
_entity.pdbx_description
1 polymer ?
#
loop_
_entity_poly.entity_id
_entity_poly.type
_entity_poly.pdbx_seq_one_letter_code
_entity_poly.pdbx_strand_id
1 'polypeptide(L)'
;MILTPIVKTTVETSLKAFSAVIRACGDICREPCESDGYGTDMVRCDHCCTEDFCNGNYSVRYYMELMKQQHTSWIKPLVGEKLYNRNNNITFPY
;
A
#
# COMPACT_ATOMS: atom_id res chain seq x y z
N MET A 1 26.44 0.76 18.79
CA MET A 1 24.97 0.61 18.71
C MET A 1 24.71 -0.20 17.45
N ILE A 2 24.35 -1.48 17.57
CA ILE A 2 23.94 -2.26 16.40
C ILE A 2 22.50 -1.85 16.14
N LEU A 3 22.25 -1.12 15.05
CA LEU A 3 20.90 -0.91 14.56
C LEU A 3 20.40 -2.28 14.10
N THR A 4 19.45 -2.87 14.83
CA THR A 4 18.72 -4.04 14.31
C THR A 4 17.99 -3.58 13.05
N PRO A 5 18.29 -4.15 11.87
CA PRO A 5 17.66 -3.71 10.63
C PRO A 5 16.18 -4.07 10.67
N ILE A 6 15.31 -3.14 10.26
CA ILE A 6 13.88 -3.43 10.14
C ILE A 6 13.70 -4.36 8.94
N VAL A 7 13.07 -5.50 9.18
CA VAL A 7 12.69 -6.47 8.16
C VAL A 7 11.28 -6.14 7.69
N LYS A 8 11.04 -6.14 6.38
CA LYS A 8 9.72 -5.84 5.84
C LYS A 8 9.28 -6.77 4.72
N THR A 9 7.96 -6.90 4.58
CA THR A 9 7.28 -7.38 3.38
C THR A 9 6.46 -6.24 2.80
N THR A 10 6.72 -5.87 1.56
CA THR A 10 5.90 -4.93 0.78
C THR A 10 5.04 -5.73 -0.18
N VAL A 11 3.73 -5.50 -0.16
CA VAL A 11 2.79 -6.00 -1.16
C VAL A 11 2.29 -4.83 -1.98
N GLU A 12 2.41 -4.94 -3.29
CA GLU A 12 1.92 -3.94 -4.24
C GLU A 12 0.80 -4.56 -5.07
N THR A 13 -0.22 -3.75 -5.31
CA THR A 13 -1.26 -4.05 -6.28
C THR A 13 -1.40 -2.91 -7.26
N SER A 14 -1.76 -3.25 -8.49
CA SER A 14 -2.22 -2.28 -9.48
C SER A 14 -3.53 -2.74 -10.07
N LEU A 15 -4.50 -1.84 -10.22
CA LEU A 15 -5.84 -2.16 -10.71
C LEU A 15 -6.49 -3.34 -9.96
N LYS A 16 -6.31 -3.38 -8.63
CA LYS A 16 -6.78 -4.47 -7.74
C LYS A 16 -6.18 -5.86 -8.02
N ALA A 17 -5.10 -5.96 -8.79
CA ALA A 17 -4.35 -7.18 -9.02
C ALA A 17 -2.96 -7.11 -8.37
N PHE A 18 -2.43 -8.23 -7.88
CA PHE A 18 -1.06 -8.30 -7.36
C PHE A 18 -0.04 -7.93 -8.45
N SER A 19 0.80 -6.92 -8.19
CA SER A 19 1.88 -6.50 -9.08
C SER A 19 3.24 -6.95 -8.57
N ALA A 20 3.49 -6.88 -7.25
CA ALA A 20 4.74 -7.30 -6.66
C ALA A 20 4.60 -7.72 -5.18
N VAL A 21 5.50 -8.60 -4.74
CA VAL A 21 5.76 -8.88 -3.32
C VAL A 21 7.27 -8.80 -3.09
N ILE A 22 7.70 -7.83 -2.29
CA ILE A 22 9.12 -7.53 -2.06
C ILE A 22 9.43 -7.79 -0.58
N ARG A 23 10.57 -8.43 -0.32
CA ARG A 23 11.09 -8.65 1.04
C ARG A 23 12.48 -8.06 1.15
N ALA A 24 12.71 -7.24 2.16
CA ALA A 24 13.98 -6.56 2.34
C ALA A 24 14.23 -6.24 3.81
N CYS A 25 15.50 -6.00 4.12
CA CYS A 25 15.92 -5.32 5.34
C CYS A 25 16.18 -3.85 5.00
N GLY A 26 15.84 -2.94 5.91
CA GLY A 26 16.11 -1.51 5.75
C GLY A 26 15.99 -0.76 7.07
N ASP A 27 16.33 0.53 7.03
CA ASP A 27 16.32 1.37 8.24
C ASP A 27 14.95 1.99 8.51
N ILE A 28 14.06 1.99 7.51
CA ILE A 28 12.75 2.63 7.54
C ILE A 28 11.70 1.68 6.98
N CYS A 29 10.57 1.61 7.67
CA CYS A 29 9.38 0.92 7.19
C CYS A 29 8.18 1.87 7.23
N ARG A 30 7.43 1.93 6.13
CA ARG A 30 6.30 2.85 5.97
C ARG A 30 5.01 2.10 6.24
N GLU A 31 4.45 2.26 7.42
CA GLU A 31 3.12 1.74 7.75
C GLU A 31 2.03 2.78 7.44
N PRO A 32 1.82 3.08 6.15
CA PRO A 32 0.43 3.04 5.71
C PRO A 32 0.25 2.14 4.49
N CYS A 33 -0.81 1.32 4.55
CA CYS A 33 -1.40 0.62 3.41
C CYS A 33 -2.26 1.63 2.64
N GLU A 34 -1.60 2.58 1.99
CA GLU A 34 -2.26 3.70 1.30
C GLU A 34 -2.35 3.44 -0.20
N SER A 35 -3.47 3.82 -0.79
CA SER A 35 -3.61 3.89 -2.24
C SER A 35 -2.95 5.17 -2.77
N ASP A 36 -1.99 4.97 -3.67
CA ASP A 36 -1.43 6.05 -4.47
C ASP A 36 -2.44 6.42 -5.57
N GLY A 37 -2.93 7.68 -5.56
CA GLY A 37 -3.90 8.20 -6.52
C GLY A 37 -5.36 7.99 -6.12
N TYR A 38 -6.28 8.06 -7.10
CA TYR A 38 -7.74 8.03 -6.90
C TYR A 38 -8.29 6.66 -6.45
N GLY A 39 -7.65 6.01 -5.47
CA GLY A 39 -8.12 4.78 -4.83
C GLY A 39 -8.15 3.55 -5.74
N THR A 40 -7.62 3.63 -6.97
CA THR A 40 -7.87 2.64 -8.03
C THR A 40 -6.62 2.12 -8.71
N ASP A 41 -5.54 2.90 -8.74
CA ASP A 41 -4.43 2.62 -9.66
C ASP A 41 -3.32 1.79 -9.02
N MET A 42 -2.85 2.20 -7.84
CA MET A 42 -1.81 1.49 -7.09
C MET A 42 -2.07 1.53 -5.59
N VAL A 43 -1.77 0.43 -4.92
CA VAL A 43 -1.81 0.33 -3.46
C VAL A 43 -0.55 -0.38 -3.00
N ARG A 44 0.12 0.19 -2.01
CA ARG A 44 1.35 -0.35 -1.42
C ARG A 44 1.13 -0.55 0.07
N CYS A 45 1.34 -1.77 0.55
CA CYS A 45 1.19 -2.10 1.96
C CYS A 45 2.48 -2.76 2.47
N ASP A 46 3.13 -2.14 3.45
CA ASP A 46 4.29 -2.71 4.13
C ASP A 46 3.84 -3.37 5.45
N HIS A 47 4.40 -4.54 5.76
CA HIS A 47 4.36 -5.17 7.08
C HIS A 47 5.78 -5.24 7.63
N CYS A 48 6.00 -4.67 8.81
CA CYS A 48 7.30 -4.39 9.38
C CYS A 48 7.53 -5.20 10.65
N CYS A 49 8.76 -5.66 10.86
CA CYS A 49 9.14 -6.36 12.08
C CYS A 49 10.67 -6.25 12.31
N THR A 50 11.12 -6.50 13.53
CA THR A 50 12.53 -6.29 13.95
C THR A 50 13.25 -7.57 14.35
N GLU A 51 12.55 -8.71 14.32
CA GLU A 51 13.09 -10.02 14.64
C GLU A 51 13.72 -10.67 13.41
N ASP A 52 14.73 -11.51 13.63
CA ASP A 52 15.37 -12.24 12.54
C ASP A 52 14.34 -13.09 11.79
N PHE A 53 14.31 -12.96 10.46
CA PHE A 53 13.48 -13.77 9.57
C PHE A 53 11.96 -13.66 9.79
N CYS A 54 11.49 -12.62 10.48
CA CYS A 54 10.07 -12.41 10.81
C CYS A 54 9.15 -12.20 9.59
N ASN A 55 9.70 -11.87 8.42
CA ASN A 55 8.95 -11.76 7.16
C ASN A 55 8.82 -13.11 6.39
N GLY A 56 9.03 -14.24 7.08
CA GLY A 56 8.99 -15.59 6.53
C GLY A 56 7.60 -16.15 6.18
N ASN A 57 6.52 -15.36 6.24
CA ASN A 57 5.20 -15.79 5.78
C ASN A 57 5.04 -15.51 4.28
N TYR A 58 4.94 -16.57 3.48
CA TYR A 58 4.84 -16.50 2.01
C TYR A 58 3.43 -16.78 1.47
N SER A 59 2.44 -16.95 2.34
CA SER A 59 1.11 -17.36 1.92
C SER A 59 0.34 -16.24 1.24
N VAL A 60 -0.42 -16.59 0.19
CA VAL A 60 -1.35 -15.66 -0.46
C VAL A 60 -2.38 -15.11 0.54
N ARG A 61 -2.83 -15.96 1.47
CA ARG A 61 -3.75 -15.55 2.54
C ARG A 61 -3.18 -14.40 3.37
N TYR A 62 -1.92 -14.47 3.76
CA TYR A 62 -1.25 -13.39 4.48
C TYR A 62 -1.23 -12.09 3.69
N TYR A 63 -0.89 -12.12 2.40
CA TYR A 63 -0.91 -10.91 1.55
C TYR A 63 -2.31 -10.33 1.44
N MET A 64 -3.34 -11.17 1.31
CA MET A 64 -4.73 -10.71 1.27
C MET A 64 -5.14 -10.02 2.58
N GLU A 65 -4.76 -10.57 3.74
CA GLU A 65 -5.06 -9.92 5.02
C GLU A 65 -4.35 -8.57 5.17
N LEU A 66 -3.09 -8.47 4.72
CA LEU A 66 -2.36 -7.19 4.70
C LEU A 66 -3.08 -6.15 3.83
N MET A 67 -3.49 -6.53 2.62
CA MET A 67 -4.18 -5.64 1.68
C MET A 67 -5.59 -5.21 2.14
N LYS A 68 -6.22 -5.91 3.10
CA LYS A 68 -7.51 -5.47 3.68
C LYS A 68 -7.39 -4.17 4.48
N GLN A 69 -6.18 -3.81 4.90
CA GLN A 69 -5.91 -2.57 5.62
C GLN A 69 -5.83 -1.35 4.70
N GLN A 70 -6.04 -1.55 3.39
CA GLN A 70 -5.95 -0.49 2.40
C GLN A 70 -6.93 0.64 2.71
N HIS A 71 -6.43 1.87 2.61
CA HIS A 71 -7.23 3.07 2.69
C HIS A 71 -6.74 4.09 1.67
N THR A 72 -7.54 5.13 1.45
CA THR A 72 -7.16 6.25 0.60
C THR A 72 -7.37 7.55 1.36
N SER A 73 -6.36 8.41 1.36
CA SER A 73 -6.47 9.79 1.86
C SER A 73 -7.15 10.72 0.84
N TRP A 74 -7.39 10.23 -0.39
CA TRP A 74 -7.97 10.96 -1.51
C TRP A 74 -9.49 11.08 -1.37
N ILE A 75 -9.93 11.82 -0.35
CA ILE A 75 -11.35 12.08 -0.06
C ILE A 75 -11.93 13.27 -0.84
N LYS A 76 -11.09 14.02 -1.57
CA LYS A 76 -11.50 15.20 -2.36
C LYS A 76 -10.71 15.31 -3.68
N PRO A 77 -11.34 15.76 -4.77
CA PRO A 77 -10.63 16.11 -6.00
C PRO A 77 -9.69 17.27 -5.80
N LEU A 78 -8.54 17.23 -6.49
CA LEU A 78 -7.72 18.41 -6.68
C LEU A 78 -8.53 19.48 -7.42
N VAL A 79 -8.23 20.76 -7.16
CA VAL A 79 -9.00 21.90 -7.69
C VAL A 79 -9.09 21.87 -9.21
N GLY A 80 -8.01 21.50 -9.91
CA GLY A 80 -7.95 21.43 -11.37
C GLY A 80 -8.71 20.25 -11.99
N GLU A 81 -9.04 19.22 -11.20
CA GLU A 81 -9.61 17.97 -11.71
C GLU A 81 -11.12 17.89 -11.53
N LYS A 82 -11.72 18.83 -10.76
CA LYS A 82 -13.17 18.89 -10.53
C LYS A 82 -14.00 18.91 -11.81
N LEU A 83 -13.60 19.73 -12.79
CA LEU A 83 -14.33 19.86 -14.06
C LEU A 83 -14.20 18.58 -14.92
N TYR A 84 -12.98 18.04 -15.01
CA TYR A 84 -12.72 16.80 -15.71
C TYR A 84 -13.51 15.64 -15.11
N ASN A 85 -13.49 15.51 -13.77
CA ASN A 85 -14.20 14.45 -13.05
C ASN A 85 -15.71 14.57 -13.24
N ARG A 86 -16.27 15.78 -13.22
CA ARG A 86 -17.69 16.02 -13.51
C ARG A 86 -18.06 15.63 -14.94
N ASN A 87 -17.22 15.96 -15.92
CA ASN A 87 -17.49 15.66 -17.33
C ASN A 87 -17.37 14.16 -17.65
N ASN A 88 -16.58 13.42 -16.88
CA ASN A 88 -16.33 11.98 -17.07
C ASN A 88 -17.04 11.08 -16.04
N ASN A 89 -17.96 11.62 -15.22
CA ASN A 89 -18.67 10.88 -14.17
C ASN A 89 -17.75 10.13 -13.19
N ILE A 90 -16.60 10.71 -12.85
CA ILE A 90 -15.65 10.13 -11.88
C ILE A 90 -16.06 10.57 -10.47
N THR A 91 -16.34 9.60 -9.59
CA THR A 91 -16.77 9.83 -8.20
C THR A 91 -15.66 9.53 -7.21
N PHE A 92 -15.54 10.38 -6.18
CA PHE A 92 -14.60 10.13 -5.07
C PHE A 92 -15.22 9.14 -4.09
N PRO A 93 -14.46 8.16 -3.60
CA PRO A 93 -14.89 7.40 -2.43
C PRO A 93 -15.04 8.37 -1.25
N TYR A 94 -16.25 8.43 -0.70
CA TYR A 94 -16.59 9.21 0.48
C TYR A 94 -16.01 8.58 1.75
#